data_AF-A0A382RE86-F1
#
_entry.id   AF-A0A382RE86-F1
#
_cell.length_a   1.000
_cell.length_b   1.000
_cell.length_c   1.000
_cell.angle_alpha   90.00
_cell.angle_beta   90.00
_cell.angle_gamma   90.00
#
_symmetry.space_group_name_H-M   'P 1'
#
loop_
_entity.id
_entity.type
_entity.pdbx_description
1 polymer ?
#
loop_
_entity_poly.entity_id
_entity_poly.type
_entity_poly.pdbx_seq_one_letter_code
_entity_poly.pdbx_strand_id
1 'polypeptide(L)'
;MPREKRLFPDVHKGAAADGTDCGVLFHRLNNQLGIILANAELLEQKLAEQQVHRVRAAQIVSSSIDAISTARDIRERTQPSPE
;
A
#
# COMPACT_ATOMS: atom_id res chain seq x y z
N MET A 1 -28.93 -24.14 -19.28
CA MET A 1 -28.20 -22.99 -19.85
C MET A 1 -26.75 -23.03 -19.37
N PRO A 2 -25.77 -23.44 -20.19
CA PRO A 2 -24.36 -23.44 -19.80
C PRO A 2 -23.77 -22.04 -19.99
N ARG A 3 -23.11 -21.52 -18.95
CA ARG A 3 -22.51 -20.17 -18.95
C ARG A 3 -21.21 -20.15 -19.76
N GLU A 4 -21.13 -19.18 -20.65
CA GLU A 4 -20.05 -18.91 -21.59
C GLU A 4 -18.65 -18.87 -20.94
N LYS A 5 -17.70 -19.41 -21.71
CA LYS A 5 -16.26 -19.21 -21.56
C LYS A 5 -15.97 -17.72 -21.49
N ARG A 6 -15.60 -17.20 -20.31
CA ARG A 6 -14.96 -15.89 -20.20
C ARG A 6 -13.53 -16.01 -20.69
N LEU A 7 -13.36 -15.88 -22.00
CA LEU A 7 -12.10 -15.54 -22.65
C LEU A 7 -11.83 -14.08 -22.29
N PHE A 8 -11.06 -13.85 -21.24
CA PHE A 8 -10.50 -12.52 -21.00
C PHE A 8 -9.25 -12.41 -21.88
N PRO A 9 -9.20 -11.45 -22.82
CA PRO A 9 -7.98 -11.23 -23.59
C PRO A 9 -6.90 -10.65 -22.67
N ASP A 10 -5.71 -11.25 -22.72
CA ASP A 10 -4.46 -10.68 -22.24
C ASP A 10 -4.19 -9.35 -22.97
N VAL A 11 -4.45 -8.24 -22.29
CA VAL A 11 -4.13 -6.90 -22.82
C VAL A 11 -3.28 -6.16 -21.82
N HIS A 12 -2.03 -6.58 -21.65
CA HIS A 12 -0.94 -5.67 -21.26
C HIS A 12 0.39 -6.15 -21.90
N LYS A 13 0.43 -6.20 -23.24
CA LYS A 13 1.68 -6.17 -24.00
C LYS A 13 1.92 -4.74 -24.49
N GLY A 14 2.89 -4.07 -23.85
CA GLY A 14 3.87 -3.27 -24.57
C GLY A 14 3.82 -1.74 -24.42
N ALA A 15 4.97 -1.23 -23.94
CA ALA A 15 5.63 0.01 -24.34
C ALA A 15 5.43 1.28 -23.47
N ALA A 16 6.56 1.70 -22.89
CA ALA A 16 6.90 3.00 -22.27
C ALA A 16 6.59 3.18 -20.76
N ALA A 17 7.50 2.76 -19.85
CA ALA A 17 7.40 3.18 -18.45
C ALA A 17 8.66 2.99 -17.56
N ASP A 18 9.90 3.06 -18.05
CA ASP A 18 11.07 2.80 -17.17
C ASP A 18 11.33 3.87 -16.09
N GLY A 19 10.58 4.98 -16.09
CA GLY A 19 10.49 5.94 -14.98
C GLY A 19 9.07 6.14 -14.41
N THR A 20 8.04 5.61 -15.08
CA THR A 20 6.63 5.84 -14.74
C THR A 20 6.05 4.73 -13.87
N ASP A 21 6.58 3.51 -13.98
CA ASP A 21 6.06 2.33 -13.24
C ASP A 21 6.35 2.46 -11.73
N CYS A 22 7.57 2.82 -11.34
CA CYS A 22 7.93 3.03 -9.93
C CYS A 22 7.05 4.10 -9.26
N GLY A 23 6.78 5.23 -9.93
CA GLY A 23 5.91 6.28 -9.39
C GLY A 23 4.48 5.78 -9.11
N VAL A 24 3.91 5.03 -10.04
CA VAL A 24 2.57 4.42 -9.89
C VAL A 24 2.58 3.37 -8.77
N LEU A 25 3.62 2.55 -8.68
CA LEU A 25 3.78 1.55 -7.62
C LEU A 25 3.90 2.20 -6.24
N PHE A 26 4.70 3.27 -6.08
CA PHE A 26 4.80 4.01 -4.81
C PHE A 26 3.49 4.67 -4.42
N HIS A 27 2.74 5.22 -5.38
CA HIS A 27 1.41 5.76 -5.11
C HIS A 27 0.46 4.66 -4.59
N ARG A 28 0.42 3.50 -5.28
CA ARG A 28 -0.41 2.35 -4.88
C ARG A 28 0.00 1.82 -3.51
N LEU A 29 1.30 1.70 -3.24
CA LEU A 29 1.85 1.26 -1.96
C LEU A 29 1.44 2.21 -0.84
N ASN A 30 1.65 3.52 -1.01
CA ASN A 30 1.28 4.51 0.00
C ASN A 30 -0.23 4.52 0.26
N ASN A 31 -1.06 4.33 -0.76
CA ASN A 31 -2.50 4.20 -0.59
C ASN A 31 -2.87 2.96 0.25
N GLN A 32 -2.23 1.81 0.00
CA GLN A 32 -2.45 0.60 0.80
C GLN A 32 -1.98 0.77 2.25
N LEU A 33 -0.83 1.42 2.47
CA LEU A 33 -0.33 1.71 3.81
C LEU A 33 -1.25 2.67 4.57
N GLY A 34 -1.80 3.69 3.89
CA GLY A 34 -2.79 4.60 4.47
C GLY A 34 -4.07 3.89 4.91
N ILE A 35 -4.58 2.95 4.11
CA ILE A 35 -5.73 2.12 4.47
C ILE A 35 -5.42 1.24 5.70
N ILE A 36 -4.24 0.62 5.75
CA ILE A 36 -3.81 -0.19 6.90
C ILE A 36 -3.73 0.66 8.16
N LEU A 37 -3.11 1.85 8.07
CA LEU A 37 -2.99 2.79 9.18
C LEU A 37 -4.37 3.19 9.73
N ALA A 38 -5.28 3.65 8.86
CA ALA A 38 -6.63 4.05 9.27
C ALA A 38 -7.41 2.90 9.93
N ASN A 39 -7.26 1.68 9.41
CA ASN A 39 -7.88 0.50 10.03
C ASN A 39 -7.28 0.17 11.40
N ALA A 40 -5.96 0.32 11.56
CA ALA A 40 -5.28 0.08 12.82
C ALA A 40 -5.67 1.10 13.89
N GLU A 41 -5.75 2.39 13.53
CA GLU A 41 -6.23 3.46 14.41
C GLU A 41 -7.68 3.23 14.83
N LEU A 42 -8.56 2.85 13.89
CA LEU A 42 -9.94 2.50 14.20
C LEU A 42 -10.01 1.27 15.14
N LEU A 43 -9.12 0.30 14.96
CA LEU A 43 -9.05 -0.89 15.80
C LEU A 43 -8.59 -0.54 17.21
N GLU A 44 -7.60 0.34 17.37
CA GLU A 44 -7.16 0.84 18.69
C GLU A 44 -8.32 1.50 19.45
N GLN A 45 -9.13 2.32 18.76
CA GLN A 45 -10.29 2.99 19.34
C GLN A 45 -11.36 1.99 19.76
N LYS A 46 -11.66 1.00 18.90
CA LYS A 46 -12.69 -0.02 19.18
C LYS A 46 -12.30 -1.01 20.27
N LEU A 47 -11.01 -1.27 20.44
CA LEU A 47 -10.48 -2.24 21.40
C LEU A 47 -9.92 -1.58 22.66
N ALA A 48 -10.33 -0.35 22.96
CA ALA A 48 -9.84 0.43 24.09
C ALA A 48 -9.92 -0.31 25.43
N GLU A 49 -10.96 -1.13 25.62
CA GLU A 49 -11.20 -1.92 26.85
C GLU A 49 -10.40 -3.24 26.90
N GLN A 50 -9.86 -3.69 25.76
CA GLN A 50 -9.13 -4.95 25.64
C GLN A 50 -7.63 -4.70 25.49
N GLN A 51 -6.94 -4.52 26.61
CA GLN A 51 -5.54 -4.08 26.69
C GLN A 51 -4.60 -4.82 25.70
N VAL A 52 -4.68 -6.15 25.62
CA VAL A 52 -3.81 -6.96 24.74
C VAL A 52 -4.06 -6.65 23.26
N HIS A 53 -5.32 -6.51 22.85
CA HIS A 53 -5.64 -6.23 21.46
C HIS A 53 -5.35 -4.78 21.09
N ARG A 54 -5.52 -3.84 22.02
CA ARG A 54 -5.11 -2.45 21.85
C ARG A 54 -3.60 -2.32 21.62
N VAL A 55 -2.78 -3.00 22.43
CA VAL A 55 -1.31 -3.00 22.25
C VAL A 55 -0.92 -3.51 20.86
N ARG A 56 -1.59 -4.56 20.38
CA ARG A 56 -1.33 -5.09 19.03
C ARG A 56 -1.73 -4.10 17.93
N ALA A 57 -2.86 -3.40 18.09
CA ALA A 57 -3.29 -2.38 17.14
C ALA A 57 -2.30 -1.19 17.14
N ALA A 58 -1.80 -0.76 18.30
CA ALA A 58 -0.74 0.26 18.42
C ALA A 58 0.54 -0.11 17.69
N GLN A 59 0.96 -1.37 17.79
CA GLN A 59 2.13 -1.87 17.06
C GLN A 59 1.93 -1.80 15.55
N ILE A 60 0.72 -2.08 15.06
CA ILE A 60 0.40 -1.98 13.63
C ILE A 60 0.41 -0.52 13.18
N VAL A 61 -0.12 0.41 13.98
CA VAL A 61 -0.05 1.86 13.72
C VAL A 61 1.41 2.30 13.57
N SER A 62 2.25 2.01 14.58
CA SER A 62 3.67 2.35 14.55
C SER A 62 4.38 1.77 13.33
N SER A 63 4.19 0.47 13.06
CA SER A 63 4.84 -0.21 11.93
C SER A 63 4.38 0.33 10.58
N SER A 64 3.13 0.81 10.48
CA SER A 64 2.60 1.41 9.25
C SER A 64 3.23 2.77 8.98
N ILE A 65 3.43 3.58 10.02
CA ILE A 65 4.12 4.88 9.93
C ILE A 65 5.58 4.66 9.50
N ASP A 66 6.27 3.68 10.10
CA ASP A 66 7.64 3.32 9.74
C ASP A 66 7.74 2.85 8.28
N ALA A 67 6.77 2.04 7.83
CA ALA A 67 6.70 1.57 6.45
C ALA A 67 6.45 2.71 5.45
N ILE A 68 5.59 3.68 5.77
CA ILE A 68 5.35 4.87 4.94
C ILE A 68 6.64 5.68 4.80
N SER A 69 7.34 5.90 5.92
CA SER A 69 8.62 6.60 5.95
C SER A 69 9.67 5.88 5.11
N THR A 70 9.77 4.55 5.26
CA THR A 70 10.67 3.72 4.44
C THR A 70 10.33 3.78 2.96
N ALA A 71 9.05 3.72 2.59
CA ALA A 71 8.63 3.82 1.19
C ALA A 71 8.98 5.19 0.57
N ARG A 72 8.86 6.27 1.36
CA ARG A 72 9.29 7.62 0.97
C ARG A 72 10.79 7.67 0.71
N ASP A 73 11.60 7.14 1.62
CA ASP A 73 13.06 7.12 1.50
C ASP A 73 13.52 6.32 0.27
N ILE A 74 12.88 5.17 -0.02
CA ILE A 74 13.18 4.39 -1.21
C ILE A 74 12.85 5.23 -2.46
N ARG A 75 11.68 5.88 -2.51
CA ARG A 75 11.29 6.72 -3.65
C ARG A 75 12.31 7.85 -3.89
N GLU A 76 12.72 8.54 -2.84
CA GLU A 76 13.68 9.64 -2.92
C GLU A 76 15.05 9.17 -3.44
N ARG A 77 15.49 7.96 -3.09
CA ARG A 77 16.77 7.39 -3.53
C ARG A 77 16.73 6.73 -4.90
N THR A 78 15.54 6.44 -5.42
CA THR A 78 15.36 5.72 -6.69
C THR A 78 14.86 6.60 -7.83
N GLN A 79 14.30 7.77 -7.54
CA GLN A 79 13.95 8.74 -8.57
C GLN A 79 15.21 9.47 -9.06
N PRO A 80 15.51 9.46 -10.37
CA PRO A 80 16.62 10.24 -10.91
C PRO A 80 16.34 11.73 -10.66
N SER A 81 17.35 12.44 -10.15
CA SER A 81 17.30 13.91 -10.02
C SER A 81 16.97 14.51 -11.39
N PRO A 82 16.04 15.46 -11.51
CA PRO A 82 15.89 16.21 -12.74
C PRO A 82 17.18 17.04 -12.94
N GLU A 83 17.98 16.69 -13.95
CA GLU A 83 19.05 17.55 -14.49
C GLU A 83 18.44 18.73 -15.25
#